data_AF-A0A660E655-F1
#
_entry.id   AF-A0A660E655-F1
#
_cell.length_a   1.000
_cell.length_b   1.000
_cell.length_c   1.000
_cell.angle_alpha   90.00
_cell.angle_beta   90.00
_cell.angle_gamma   90.00
#
_symmetry.space_group_name_H-M   'P 1'
#
loop_
_entity.id
_entity.type
_entity.pdbx_description
1 polymer ?
#
loop_
_entity_poly.entity_id
_entity_poly.type
_entity_poly.pdbx_seq_one_letter_code
_entity_poly.pdbx_strand_id
1 'polypeptide(L)' 'MYYTVKPGDTLSEIAVLFHVAIYELYMWNNIADIDKIYVGQVLKVRN' A
#
# COMPACT_ATOMS: atom_id res chain seq x y z
N MET A 1 2.32 9.09 -7.17
CA MET A 1 2.94 9.31 -5.84
C MET A 1 3.35 7.97 -5.25
N TYR A 2 4.47 7.90 -4.53
CA TYR A 2 4.99 6.65 -3.98
C TYR A 2 5.20 6.74 -2.47
N TYR A 3 5.02 5.62 -1.78
CA TYR A 3 5.23 5.46 -0.35
C TYR A 3 6.10 4.24 -0.07
N THR A 4 7.08 4.36 0.81
CA THR A 4 7.92 3.24 1.23
C THR A 4 7.40 2.68 2.55
N VAL A 5 7.03 1.41 2.56
CA VAL A 5 6.50 0.69 3.72
C VAL A 5 7.50 0.71 4.87
N LYS A 6 7.04 1.04 6.08
CA LYS A 6 7.82 1.11 7.31
C LYS A 6 7.47 -0.05 8.25
N PRO A 7 8.34 -0.36 9.23
CA PRO A 7 8.02 -1.36 10.25
C PRO A 7 6.71 -1.01 10.97
N GLY A 8 5.77 -1.96 10.98
CA GLY A 8 4.47 -1.82 11.61
C GLY A 8 3.36 -1.32 10.70
N ASP A 9 3.66 -0.90 9.47
CA ASP A 9 2.63 -0.47 8.52
C ASP A 9 1.81 -1.68 8.03
N THR A 10 0.50 -1.49 7.94
CA THR A 10 -0.40 -2.36 7.18
C THR A 10 -0.89 -1.68 5.90
N LEU A 11 -1.27 -2.48 4.90
CA LEU A 11 -1.82 -1.95 3.65
C LEU A 11 -3.10 -1.13 3.89
N SER A 12 -3.90 -1.56 4.86
CA SER A 12 -5.14 -0.91 5.31
C SER A 12 -4.88 0.50 5.84
N GLU A 13 -3.90 0.64 6.73
CA GLU A 13 -3.53 1.94 7.30
C GLU A 13 -2.95 2.88 6.24
N ILE A 14 -2.14 2.35 5.32
CA ILE A 14 -1.60 3.11 4.20
C ILE A 14 -2.74 3.61 3.30
N ALA A 15 -3.72 2.75 2.98
CA ALA A 15 -4.87 3.15 2.17
C ALA A 15 -5.67 4.29 2.84
N VAL A 16 -5.92 4.19 4.15
CA VAL A 16 -6.57 5.24 4.94
C VAL A 16 -5.76 6.53 4.95
N LEU A 17 -4.43 6.43 5.17
CA LEU A 17 -3.52 7.57 5.20
C LEU A 17 -3.54 8.39 3.91
N PHE A 18 -3.70 7.71 2.76
CA PHE A 18 -3.73 8.36 1.45
C PHE A 18 -5.15 8.60 0.92
N HIS A 19 -6.19 8.33 1.72
CA HIS A 19 -7.59 8.45 1.33
C HIS A 19 -7.93 7.74 0.02
N VAL A 20 -7.33 6.57 -0.19
CA VAL A 20 -7.57 5.72 -1.36
C VAL A 20 -8.21 4.42 -0.91
N ALA A 21 -8.99 3.80 -1.79
CA ALA A 21 -9.55 2.51 -1.45
C ALA A 21 -8.45 1.44 -1.50
N ILE A 22 -8.52 0.48 -0.58
CA ILE A 22 -7.52 -0.60 -0.51
C ILE A 22 -7.46 -1.40 -1.83
N TYR A 23 -8.58 -1.49 -2.56
CA TYR A 23 -8.64 -2.15 -3.87
C TYR A 23 -7.87 -1.42 -4.96
N GLU A 24 -7.82 -0.09 -4.92
CA GLU A 24 -7.02 0.71 -5.86
C GLU A 24 -5.53 0.48 -5.59
N LEU A 25 -5.16 0.39 -4.31
CA LEU A 25 -3.79 0.04 -3.91
C LEU A 25 -3.37 -1.34 -4.45
N TYR A 26 -4.24 -2.35 -4.41
CA TYR A 26 -3.97 -3.67 -5.01
C TYR A 26 -3.70 -3.55 -6.51
N MET A 27 -4.62 -2.88 -7.22
CA MET A 27 -4.55 -2.77 -8.67
C MET A 27 -3.31 -2.02 -9.15
N TRP A 28 -2.93 -0.94 -8.45
CA TRP A 28 -1.77 -0.15 -8.84
C TRP A 28 -0.43 -0.83 -8.55
N ASN A 29 -0.39 -1.77 -7.59
CA ASN A 29 0.84 -2.41 -7.13
C ASN A 29 0.92 -3.91 -7.43
N ASN A 30 -0.10 -4.48 -8.10
CA ASN A 30 -0.23 -5.92 -8.36
C ASN A 30 -0.07 -6.76 -7.09
N ILE A 31 -0.62 -6.29 -5.97
CA ILE A 31 -0.59 -7.01 -4.70
C ILE A 31 -1.75 -8.00 -4.68
N ALA A 32 -1.42 -9.30 -4.70
CA ALA A 32 -2.40 -10.38 -4.63
C ALA A 32 -2.80 -10.73 -3.19
N ASP A 33 -1.94 -10.41 -2.22
CA ASP A 33 -2.12 -10.76 -0.81
C ASP A 33 -1.83 -9.54 0.07
N ILE A 34 -2.84 -9.16 0.84
CA ILE A 34 -2.93 -7.91 1.58
C ILE A 34 -1.99 -7.92 2.80
N ASP A 35 -1.74 -9.13 3.32
CA ASP A 35 -0.93 -9.37 4.51
C ASP A 35 0.56 -9.52 4.14
N LYS A 36 0.89 -9.47 2.84
CA LYS A 36 2.26 -9.62 2.32
C LYS A 36 2.79 -8.32 1.73
N ILE A 37 2.80 -7.27 2.54
CA ILE A 37 3.68 -6.13 2.31
C ILE A 37 4.93 -6.23 3.17
N TYR A 38 6.06 -5.78 2.61
CA TYR A 38 7.36 -5.88 3.26
C TYR A 38 7.92 -4.49 3.56
N VAL A 39 8.59 -4.35 4.70
CA VAL A 39 9.34 -3.13 5.02
C VAL A 39 10.32 -2.80 3.89
N GLY A 40 10.33 -1.55 3.45
CA GLY A 40 11.15 -1.09 2.32
C GLY A 40 10.50 -1.26 0.95
N GLN A 41 9.36 -1.95 0.85
CA GLN A 41 8.59 -2.03 -0.38
C GLN A 41 8.05 -0.65 -0.78
N VAL A 42 8.14 -0.32 -2.07
CA VAL A 42 7.62 0.93 -2.61
C VAL A 42 6.24 0.68 -3.21
N LEU A 43 5.23 1.39 -2.70
CA LEU A 43 3.85 1.33 -3.14
C LEU A 43 3.46 2.60 -3.88
N LYS A 44 2.81 2.45 -5.03
CA LYS A 44 2.08 3.51 -5.71
C LYS A 44 0.77 3.76 -4.95
N VAL A 45 0.63 4.94 -4.39
CA VAL A 45 -0.52 5.31 -3.52
C VAL A 45 -1.44 6.35 -4.14
N ARG A 46 -1.14 6.80 -5.36
CA ARG A 46 -1.97 7.73 -6.13
C ARG A 46 -1.59 7.65 -7.61
N ASN A 47 -2.60 7.62 -8.48
CA ASN A 47 -2.44 7.77 -9.93
C ASN A 47 -2.35 9.24 -10.34
#